data_AF-B8GLL5-F1
#
_entry.id   AF-B8GLL5-F1
#
_cell.length_a   1.000
_cell.length_b   1.000
_cell.length_c   1.000
_cell.angle_alpha   90.00
_cell.angle_beta   90.00
_cell.angle_gamma   90.00
#
_symmetry.space_group_name_H-M   'P 1'
#
loop_
_entity.id
_entity.type
_entity.pdbx_description
1 polymer ?
#
loop_
_entity_poly.entity_id
_entity_poly.type
_entity_poly.pdbx_seq_one_letter_code
_entity_poly.pdbx_strand_id
1 'polypeptide(L)'
;MLRFTAPRVLGIGLLALAAALLISPVQAQTSGPVEVKHPTWFKDSLLDMPADLREAREAGKTGLMLFFGTRTCSYCHAFLENTFGRPEIVDRVQASFDVIGFEVMSDDEVVDFQGKTLWAKDFAVQERAQFTPTLAFYGEDGRLLLRMVGYVGPERFTAALDYLQDGAYEHQSLRAYLDAREAARAEPARPVIRDQALFGTAPVNLDRRGGDAQRPLLVVFERPDCDTCERLHRTVLTVPSVREGIGQFEAVQLDMSDADARVITPDGETLSPRDWAARLGLTHAPALVFFDVQGDEVLRTDTDLLVDAHGRPVDEVNPRITANVQARLDYVLEQGYLEQPQFQRWRAARARDGAGL
;
A
#
# COMPACT_ATOMS: atom_id res chain seq x y z
N MET A 1 -77.42 -63.61 -18.61
CA MET A 1 -76.10 -63.94 -19.22
C MET A 1 -75.84 -62.92 -20.31
N LEU A 2 -74.82 -62.08 -20.13
CA LEU A 2 -73.91 -61.49 -21.13
C LEU A 2 -73.21 -60.30 -20.45
N ARG A 3 -71.91 -60.46 -20.20
CA ARG A 3 -70.96 -59.44 -19.72
C ARG A 3 -70.40 -58.68 -20.92
N PHE A 4 -69.86 -57.47 -20.68
CA PHE A 4 -68.66 -56.82 -21.27
C PHE A 4 -68.83 -55.30 -21.13
N THR A 5 -68.40 -54.72 -20.00
CA THR A 5 -67.14 -53.93 -19.80
C THR A 5 -67.06 -52.64 -20.63
N ALA A 6 -67.29 -51.51 -19.95
CA ALA A 6 -67.06 -50.14 -20.42
C ALA A 6 -65.65 -49.64 -20.04
N PRO A 7 -65.09 -48.64 -20.75
CA PRO A 7 -63.67 -48.33 -20.72
C PRO A 7 -63.26 -47.39 -19.56
N ARG A 8 -61.99 -47.52 -19.17
CA ARG A 8 -61.29 -46.70 -18.17
C ARG A 8 -61.08 -45.28 -18.68
N VAL A 9 -61.54 -44.29 -17.91
CA VAL A 9 -61.22 -42.87 -18.09
C VAL A 9 -59.80 -42.61 -17.61
N LEU A 10 -59.01 -41.98 -18.48
CA LEU A 10 -57.64 -41.54 -18.26
C LEU A 10 -57.64 -40.39 -17.24
N GLY A 11 -57.13 -40.63 -16.02
CA GLY A 11 -56.88 -39.59 -15.03
C GLY A 11 -55.57 -38.88 -15.35
N ILE A 12 -55.64 -37.62 -15.80
CA ILE A 12 -54.49 -36.72 -15.91
C ILE A 12 -54.14 -36.28 -14.48
N GLY A 13 -53.20 -36.98 -13.86
CA GLY A 13 -52.59 -36.59 -12.60
C GLY A 13 -51.54 -35.51 -12.83
N LEU A 14 -51.80 -34.30 -12.33
CA LEU A 14 -50.85 -33.19 -12.24
C LEU A 14 -49.59 -33.64 -11.45
N LEU A 15 -48.48 -33.87 -12.12
CA LEU A 15 -47.15 -33.91 -11.48
C LEU A 15 -46.66 -32.46 -11.32
N ALA A 16 -46.91 -31.87 -10.16
CA ALA A 16 -46.25 -30.64 -9.75
C ALA A 16 -44.81 -30.97 -9.31
N LEU A 17 -43.86 -30.77 -10.21
CA LEU A 17 -42.43 -30.92 -9.95
C LEU A 17 -41.96 -29.74 -9.07
N ALA A 18 -41.91 -29.93 -7.76
CA ALA A 18 -41.32 -28.98 -6.83
C ALA A 18 -39.78 -29.04 -6.94
N ALA A 19 -39.21 -28.35 -7.94
CA ALA A 19 -37.79 -28.04 -7.99
C ALA A 19 -37.50 -26.91 -6.99
N ALA A 20 -37.28 -27.25 -5.72
CA ALA A 20 -36.73 -26.32 -4.75
C ALA A 20 -35.28 -26.03 -5.15
N LEU A 21 -35.06 -24.90 -5.85
CA LEU A 21 -33.73 -24.34 -6.04
C LEU A 21 -33.13 -24.05 -4.66
N LEU A 22 -32.06 -24.76 -4.33
CA LEU A 22 -31.11 -24.38 -3.29
C LEU A 22 -30.33 -23.17 -3.80
N ILE A 23 -30.96 -21.99 -3.77
CA ILE A 23 -30.26 -20.71 -3.93
C ILE A 23 -29.50 -20.51 -2.63
N SER A 24 -28.24 -20.94 -2.60
CA SER A 24 -27.33 -20.53 -1.53
C SER A 24 -27.25 -19.01 -1.59
N PRO A 25 -27.46 -18.27 -0.48
CA PRO A 25 -27.23 -16.85 -0.48
C PRO A 25 -25.75 -16.64 -0.78
N VAL A 26 -25.45 -16.09 -1.96
CA VAL A 26 -24.14 -15.48 -2.21
C VAL A 26 -23.99 -14.42 -1.13
N GLN A 27 -23.16 -14.70 -0.13
CA GLN A 27 -22.71 -13.69 0.80
C GLN A 27 -21.92 -12.70 -0.05
N ALA A 28 -22.59 -11.62 -0.45
CA ALA A 28 -21.91 -10.44 -0.93
C ALA A 28 -20.93 -10.05 0.18
N GLN A 29 -19.64 -10.27 -0.06
CA GLN A 29 -18.61 -9.70 0.80
C GLN A 29 -18.88 -8.20 0.78
N THR A 30 -19.31 -7.66 1.92
CA THR A 30 -19.64 -6.25 2.04
C THR A 30 -18.34 -5.48 1.91
N SER A 31 -18.00 -5.08 0.68
CA SER A 31 -16.90 -4.17 0.35
C SER A 31 -17.25 -2.74 0.74
N GLY A 32 -17.79 -2.56 1.95
CA GLY A 32 -18.09 -1.25 2.52
C GLY A 32 -16.81 -0.59 3.05
N PRO A 33 -16.81 0.73 3.23
CA PRO A 33 -15.74 1.42 3.94
C PRO A 33 -15.57 0.83 5.34
N VAL A 34 -14.35 0.45 5.70
CA VAL A 34 -14.04 -0.04 7.04
C VAL A 34 -13.62 1.12 7.92
N GLU A 35 -14.34 1.32 9.01
CA GLU A 35 -14.06 2.35 10.01
C GLU A 35 -12.79 2.01 10.79
N VAL A 36 -11.92 3.01 10.99
CA VAL A 36 -10.69 2.89 11.77
C VAL A 36 -10.96 3.39 13.17
N LYS A 37 -10.69 2.53 14.18
CA LYS A 37 -10.72 2.91 15.59
C LYS A 37 -9.32 2.79 16.16
N HIS A 38 -8.77 3.91 16.63
CA HIS A 38 -7.48 3.89 17.31
C HIS A 38 -7.58 3.11 18.63
N PRO A 39 -6.58 2.27 18.96
CA PRO A 39 -6.51 1.61 20.25
C PRO A 39 -6.52 2.60 21.41
N THR A 40 -7.09 2.21 22.56
CA THR A 40 -7.19 3.09 23.74
C THR A 40 -5.87 3.45 24.39
N TRP A 41 -4.78 2.76 24.01
CA TRP A 41 -3.43 3.05 24.47
C TRP A 41 -2.70 4.09 23.60
N PHE A 42 -3.28 4.52 22.49
CA PHE A 42 -2.81 5.72 21.79
C PHE A 42 -2.93 6.90 22.75
N LYS A 43 -1.93 7.79 22.72
CA LYS A 43 -1.88 8.98 23.56
C LYS A 43 -3.04 9.91 23.20
N ASP A 44 -3.72 10.41 24.22
CA ASP A 44 -4.65 11.54 24.09
C ASP A 44 -3.81 12.84 24.03
N SER A 45 -3.42 13.22 22.82
CA SER A 45 -2.50 14.33 22.53
C SER A 45 -3.28 15.58 22.14
N LEU A 46 -2.79 16.74 22.56
CA LEU A 46 -3.27 18.05 22.10
C LEU A 46 -2.65 18.48 20.75
N LEU A 47 -1.98 17.55 20.07
CA LEU A 47 -1.25 17.74 18.81
C LEU A 47 -0.14 18.80 18.90
N ASP A 48 0.54 18.88 20.06
CA ASP A 48 1.70 19.72 20.30
C ASP A 48 2.95 18.84 20.38
N MET A 49 3.65 18.68 19.25
CA MET A 49 4.76 17.74 19.15
C MET A 49 5.90 18.05 20.14
N PRO A 50 6.30 19.32 20.37
CA PRO A 50 7.23 19.65 21.43
C PRO A 50 6.77 19.24 22.83
N ALA A 51 5.49 19.40 23.17
CA ALA A 51 4.94 18.98 24.46
C ALA A 51 4.89 17.46 24.59
N ASP A 52 4.32 16.79 23.61
CA ASP A 52 4.22 15.32 23.58
C ASP A 52 5.61 14.66 23.66
N LEU A 53 6.60 15.22 22.95
CA LEU A 53 7.96 14.70 22.98
C LEU A 53 8.64 14.91 24.35
N ARG A 54 8.41 16.04 25.03
CA ARG A 54 8.90 16.23 26.40
C ARG A 54 8.33 15.20 27.35
N GLU A 55 7.02 14.96 27.28
CA GLU A 55 6.36 13.95 28.12
C GLU A 55 6.90 12.54 27.85
N ALA A 56 7.09 12.17 26.58
CA ALA A 56 7.69 10.88 26.21
C ALA A 56 9.09 10.72 26.82
N ARG A 57 9.92 11.77 26.79
CA ARG A 57 11.27 11.77 27.39
C ARG A 57 11.25 11.68 28.90
N GLU A 58 10.34 12.40 29.57
CA GLU A 58 10.15 12.32 31.02
C GLU A 58 9.70 10.90 31.45
N ALA A 59 8.96 10.20 30.59
CA ALA A 59 8.59 8.80 30.76
C ALA A 59 9.70 7.80 30.38
N GLY A 60 10.88 8.26 29.94
CA GLY A 60 12.01 7.42 29.56
C GLY A 60 11.85 6.70 28.21
N LYS A 61 10.99 7.20 27.32
CA LYS A 61 10.74 6.65 26.00
C LYS A 61 11.72 7.20 24.96
N THR A 62 12.00 6.41 23.93
CA THR A 62 12.82 6.78 22.77
C THR A 62 12.24 7.94 21.96
N GLY A 63 10.92 8.17 21.99
CA GLY A 63 10.30 9.35 21.41
C GLY A 63 8.84 9.14 21.02
N LEU A 64 8.46 9.62 19.83
CA LEU A 64 7.08 9.57 19.31
C LEU A 64 6.96 8.65 18.09
N MET A 65 5.84 7.96 17.97
CA MET A 65 5.39 7.35 16.73
C MET A 65 4.09 8.04 16.30
N LEU A 66 4.12 8.72 15.17
CA LEU A 66 2.94 9.33 14.58
C LEU A 66 2.29 8.33 13.61
N PHE A 67 1.00 8.05 13.83
CA PHE A 67 0.17 7.20 13.01
C PHE A 67 -0.78 8.06 12.18
N PHE A 68 -0.49 8.25 10.90
CA PHE A 68 -1.34 9.00 9.98
C PHE A 68 -2.35 8.06 9.31
N GLY A 69 -3.64 8.31 9.52
CA GLY A 69 -4.74 7.51 8.99
C GLY A 69 -5.90 8.36 8.48
N THR A 70 -6.97 7.70 8.02
CA THR A 70 -8.28 8.31 7.79
C THR A 70 -9.35 7.49 8.52
N ARG A 71 -10.50 8.11 8.85
CA ARG A 71 -11.67 7.46 9.49
C ARG A 71 -12.13 6.21 8.76
N THR A 72 -12.01 6.19 7.43
CA THR A 72 -12.30 5.02 6.60
C THR A 72 -11.07 4.62 5.79
N CYS A 73 -10.39 3.57 6.22
CA CYS A 73 -9.13 3.11 5.62
C CYS A 73 -8.90 1.63 5.88
N SER A 74 -9.02 0.81 4.83
CA SER A 74 -8.85 -0.65 4.93
C SER A 74 -7.44 -1.06 5.35
N TYR A 75 -6.40 -0.36 4.88
CA TYR A 75 -5.01 -0.68 5.23
C TYR A 75 -4.66 -0.24 6.66
N CYS A 76 -5.27 0.84 7.15
CA CYS A 76 -5.12 1.30 8.52
C CYS A 76 -5.80 0.30 9.47
N HIS A 77 -7.01 -0.14 9.13
CA HIS A 77 -7.68 -1.21 9.87
C HIS A 77 -6.86 -2.50 9.87
N ALA A 78 -6.38 -2.95 8.70
CA ALA A 78 -5.54 -4.12 8.57
C ALA A 78 -4.28 -4.03 9.45
N PHE A 79 -3.61 -2.88 9.48
CA PHE A 79 -2.44 -2.64 10.33
C PHE A 79 -2.78 -2.73 11.82
N LEU A 80 -3.82 -2.01 12.26
CA LEU A 80 -4.23 -2.00 13.66
C LEU A 80 -4.69 -3.38 14.14
N GLU A 81 -5.41 -4.12 13.31
CA GLU A 81 -5.93 -5.45 13.64
C GLU A 81 -4.84 -6.52 13.64
N ASN A 82 -3.91 -6.52 12.67
CA ASN A 82 -2.98 -7.63 12.50
C ASN A 82 -1.61 -7.37 13.09
N THR A 83 -1.10 -6.15 12.95
CA THR A 83 0.21 -5.76 13.44
C THR A 83 0.08 -5.30 14.89
N PHE A 84 -0.84 -4.39 15.20
CA PHE A 84 -1.13 -4.01 16.58
C PHE A 84 -2.12 -4.96 17.30
N GLY A 85 -2.59 -6.02 16.63
CA GLY A 85 -3.25 -7.15 17.29
C GLY A 85 -2.29 -8.14 17.94
N ARG A 86 -0.97 -7.96 17.77
CA ARG A 86 0.07 -8.77 18.41
C ARG A 86 0.53 -8.11 19.71
N PRO A 87 0.21 -8.68 20.89
CA PRO A 87 0.58 -8.08 22.17
C PRO A 87 2.09 -7.80 22.28
N GLU A 88 2.92 -8.71 21.78
CA GLU A 88 4.38 -8.58 21.79
C GLU A 88 4.91 -7.38 20.98
N ILE A 89 4.21 -7.01 19.90
CA ILE A 89 4.53 -5.81 19.12
C ILE A 89 4.10 -4.57 19.88
N VAL A 90 2.87 -4.58 20.41
CA VAL A 90 2.28 -3.48 21.17
C VAL A 90 3.11 -3.15 22.41
N ASP A 91 3.58 -4.15 23.15
CA ASP A 91 4.42 -3.98 24.33
C ASP A 91 5.74 -3.29 23.98
N ARG A 92 6.40 -3.73 22.89
CA ARG A 92 7.65 -3.10 22.41
C ARG A 92 7.44 -1.66 21.97
N VAL A 93 6.32 -1.38 21.28
CA VAL A 93 5.96 -0.03 20.84
C VAL A 93 5.71 0.87 22.04
N GLN A 94 4.86 0.46 22.99
CA GLN A 94 4.54 1.27 24.16
C GLN A 94 5.74 1.51 25.09
N ALA A 95 6.67 0.55 25.16
CA ALA A 95 7.91 0.72 25.91
C ALA A 95 8.86 1.75 25.27
N SER A 96 8.81 1.89 23.94
CA SER A 96 9.77 2.73 23.19
C SER A 96 9.19 4.07 22.76
N PHE A 97 7.88 4.18 22.53
CA PHE A 97 7.24 5.34 21.92
C PHE A 97 5.89 5.69 22.56
N ASP A 98 5.57 6.98 22.61
CA ASP A 98 4.19 7.45 22.69
C ASP A 98 3.61 7.46 21.26
N VAL A 99 2.40 6.91 21.09
CA VAL A 99 1.78 6.81 19.76
C VAL A 99 0.65 7.80 19.63
N ILE A 100 0.72 8.67 18.63
CA ILE A 100 -0.25 9.75 18.37
C ILE A 100 -0.92 9.49 17.02
N GLY A 101 -2.25 9.42 17.01
CA GLY A 101 -3.02 9.22 15.78
C GLY A 101 -3.42 10.55 15.13
N PHE A 102 -3.25 10.64 13.81
CA PHE A 102 -3.65 11.80 13.00
C PHE A 102 -4.69 11.41 11.96
N GLU A 103 -5.77 12.18 11.86
CA GLU A 103 -6.67 12.17 10.71
C GLU A 103 -6.12 13.12 9.65
N VAL A 104 -5.62 12.57 8.54
CA VAL A 104 -4.95 13.36 7.49
C VAL A 104 -5.88 14.31 6.73
N MET A 105 -7.19 14.18 6.93
CA MET A 105 -8.19 15.09 6.38
C MET A 105 -8.67 16.15 7.38
N SER A 106 -8.14 16.15 8.61
CA SER A 106 -8.66 17.00 9.67
C SER A 106 -8.25 18.47 9.50
N ASP A 107 -9.12 19.35 9.99
CA ASP A 107 -8.89 20.78 10.18
C ASP A 107 -8.49 21.09 11.63
N ASP A 108 -7.99 20.09 12.37
CA ASP A 108 -7.41 20.30 13.70
C ASP A 108 -6.08 21.07 13.57
N GLU A 109 -5.79 21.95 14.52
CA GLU A 109 -4.49 22.63 14.62
C GLU A 109 -3.44 21.68 15.21
N VAL A 110 -2.25 21.70 14.62
CA VAL A 110 -1.07 20.96 15.05
C VAL A 110 0.05 21.96 15.30
N VAL A 111 0.83 21.77 16.35
CA VAL A 111 2.12 22.45 16.54
C VAL A 111 3.22 21.45 16.18
N ASP A 112 3.94 21.71 15.09
CA ASP A 112 5.01 20.82 14.64
C ASP A 112 6.24 20.84 15.56
N PHE A 113 7.22 19.97 15.29
CA PHE A 113 8.46 19.88 16.06
C PHE A 113 9.30 21.17 16.06
N GLN A 114 9.02 22.13 15.16
CA GLN A 114 9.67 23.43 15.11
C GLN A 114 8.86 24.53 15.83
N GLY A 115 7.71 24.18 16.42
CA GLY A 115 6.83 25.12 17.12
C GLY A 115 5.92 25.91 16.18
N LYS A 116 5.81 25.53 14.90
CA LYS A 116 4.93 26.19 13.94
C LYS A 116 3.53 25.57 14.01
N THR A 117 2.51 26.42 14.04
CA THR A 117 1.11 26.00 13.94
C THR A 117 0.70 25.82 12.48
N LEU A 118 0.05 24.69 12.18
CA LEU A 118 -0.51 24.37 10.87
C LEU A 118 -1.70 23.41 11.01
N TRP A 119 -2.49 23.26 9.96
CA TRP A 119 -3.59 22.30 9.94
C TRP A 119 -3.07 20.87 9.84
N ALA A 120 -3.74 19.90 10.46
CA ALA A 120 -3.35 18.49 10.44
C ALA A 120 -3.17 17.94 9.01
N LYS A 121 -4.03 18.36 8.07
CA LYS A 121 -3.89 18.02 6.64
C LYS A 121 -2.61 18.55 5.99
N ASP A 122 -2.14 19.73 6.40
CA ASP A 122 -0.92 20.35 5.88
C ASP A 122 0.31 19.72 6.56
N PHE A 123 0.18 19.38 7.85
CA PHE A 123 1.19 18.61 8.58
C PHE A 123 1.38 17.22 7.96
N ALA A 124 0.31 16.53 7.57
CA ALA A 124 0.41 15.25 6.86
C ALA A 124 1.17 15.39 5.51
N VAL A 125 0.99 16.49 4.78
CA VAL A 125 1.75 16.76 3.55
C VAL A 125 3.22 17.03 3.86
N GLN A 126 3.51 17.88 4.87
CA GLN A 126 4.86 18.14 5.37
C GLN A 126 5.57 16.84 5.76
N GLU A 127 4.83 15.91 6.38
CA GLU A 127 5.32 14.62 6.83
C GLU A 127 5.33 13.52 5.76
N ARG A 128 5.10 13.87 4.49
CA ARG A 128 5.06 12.92 3.37
C ARG A 128 4.10 11.73 3.63
N ALA A 129 3.01 12.01 4.35
CA ALA A 129 1.96 11.07 4.71
C ALA A 129 0.76 11.16 3.74
N GLN A 130 1.02 11.27 2.42
CA GLN A 130 -0.03 11.36 1.41
C GLN A 130 -0.80 10.03 1.23
N PHE A 131 -0.24 8.92 1.71
CA PHE A 131 -0.85 7.60 1.71
C PHE A 131 -1.02 7.10 3.14
N THR A 132 -2.11 6.39 3.41
CA THR A 132 -2.43 5.88 4.74
C THR A 132 -2.47 4.34 4.78
N PRO A 133 -2.04 3.70 5.88
CA PRO A 133 -1.40 4.35 7.03
C PRO A 133 0.01 4.87 6.67
N THR A 134 0.45 5.96 7.29
CA THR A 134 1.88 6.33 7.32
C THR A 134 2.33 6.34 8.77
N LEU A 135 3.47 5.71 9.03
CA LEU A 135 4.10 5.61 10.34
C LEU A 135 5.37 6.45 10.33
N ALA A 136 5.47 7.44 11.21
CA ALA A 136 6.66 8.28 11.34
C ALA A 136 7.20 8.20 12.77
N PHE A 137 8.43 7.70 12.92
CA PHE A 137 9.10 7.54 14.21
C PHE A 137 10.08 8.68 14.43
N TYR A 138 9.98 9.33 15.57
CA TYR A 138 10.86 10.43 15.98
C TYR A 138 11.60 10.07 17.25
N GLY A 139 12.89 10.43 17.29
CA GLY A 139 13.72 10.29 18.48
C GLY A 139 13.46 11.40 19.49
N GLU A 140 14.12 11.30 20.64
CA GLU A 140 14.04 12.25 21.76
C GLU A 140 14.44 13.69 21.38
N ASP A 141 15.21 13.86 20.31
CA ASP A 141 15.65 15.14 19.75
C ASP A 141 14.65 15.74 18.73
N GLY A 142 13.56 15.04 18.43
CA GLY A 142 12.59 15.42 17.41
C GLY A 142 13.06 15.13 15.98
N ARG A 143 14.15 14.37 15.81
CA ARG A 143 14.61 13.90 14.51
C ARG A 143 13.80 12.70 14.06
N LEU A 144 13.36 12.72 12.81
CA LEU A 144 12.75 11.56 12.16
C LEU A 144 13.78 10.42 12.03
N LEU A 145 13.49 9.28 12.64
CA LEU A 145 14.32 8.07 12.61
C LEU A 145 13.93 7.13 11.46
N LEU A 146 12.63 6.99 11.23
CA LEU A 146 12.08 6.09 10.22
C LEU A 146 10.70 6.57 9.78
N ARG A 147 10.43 6.46 8.47
CA ARG A 147 9.09 6.59 7.91
C ARG A 147 8.73 5.33 7.12
N MET A 148 7.54 4.80 7.35
CA MET A 148 6.98 3.68 6.60
C MET A 148 5.63 4.08 6.04
N VAL A 149 5.44 3.91 4.73
CA VAL A 149 4.24 4.34 4.02
C VAL A 149 3.49 3.13 3.51
N GLY A 150 2.23 2.97 3.92
CA GLY A 150 1.36 1.86 3.58
C GLY A 150 1.26 0.77 4.65
N TYR A 151 0.54 -0.30 4.34
CA TYR A 151 0.35 -1.43 5.25
C TYR A 151 1.65 -2.19 5.52
N VAL A 152 2.06 -2.23 6.80
CA VAL A 152 3.22 -2.98 7.27
C VAL A 152 2.74 -4.17 8.10
N GLY A 153 2.91 -5.39 7.59
CA GLY A 153 2.56 -6.62 8.30
C GLY A 153 3.44 -6.91 9.52
N PRO A 154 3.05 -7.87 10.39
CA PRO A 154 3.70 -8.10 11.69
C PRO A 154 5.21 -8.40 11.62
N GLU A 155 5.64 -9.26 10.69
CA GLU A 155 7.05 -9.63 10.55
C GLU A 155 7.92 -8.45 10.12
N ARG A 156 7.47 -7.69 9.11
CA ARG A 156 8.17 -6.50 8.63
C ARG A 156 8.19 -5.40 9.68
N PHE A 157 7.09 -5.21 10.41
CA PHE A 157 7.03 -4.22 11.49
C PHE A 157 7.95 -4.61 12.66
N THR A 158 8.02 -5.90 13.00
CA THR A 158 8.97 -6.44 13.98
C THR A 158 10.41 -6.13 13.56
N ALA A 159 10.76 -6.35 12.29
CA ALA A 159 12.09 -6.02 11.79
C ALA A 159 12.39 -4.50 11.81
N ALA A 160 11.38 -3.65 11.58
CA ALA A 160 11.50 -2.20 11.74
C ALA A 160 11.70 -1.79 13.20
N LEU A 161 11.03 -2.44 14.16
CA LEU A 161 11.28 -2.22 15.59
C LEU A 161 12.68 -2.68 15.99
N ASP A 162 13.17 -3.82 15.50
CA ASP A 162 14.55 -4.25 15.73
C ASP A 162 15.53 -3.17 15.23
N TYR A 163 15.33 -2.68 14.00
CA TYR A 163 16.13 -1.60 13.42
C TYR A 163 16.14 -0.31 14.26
N LEU A 164 14.99 0.08 14.82
CA LEU A 164 14.87 1.24 15.70
C LEU A 164 15.52 1.00 17.07
N GLN A 165 15.34 -0.18 17.66
CA GLN A 165 15.85 -0.49 19.00
C GLN A 165 17.36 -0.76 19.00
N ASP A 166 17.89 -1.31 17.90
CA ASP A 166 19.33 -1.52 17.70
C ASP A 166 20.09 -0.20 17.41
N GLY A 167 19.38 0.91 17.20
CA GLY A 167 20.00 2.17 16.76
C GLY A 167 20.59 2.10 15.34
N ALA A 168 20.21 1.09 14.55
CA ALA A 168 20.81 0.82 13.24
C ALA A 168 20.60 1.97 12.23
N TYR A 169 19.57 2.81 12.46
CA TYR A 169 19.31 4.01 11.68
C TYR A 169 20.43 5.06 11.69
N GLU A 170 21.35 4.99 12.66
CA GLU A 170 22.50 5.91 12.70
C GLU A 170 23.59 5.54 11.67
N HIS A 171 23.56 4.32 11.13
CA HIS A 171 24.67 3.76 10.37
C HIS A 171 24.28 3.16 9.03
N GLN A 172 23.00 2.81 8.82
CA GLN A 172 22.53 2.24 7.57
C GLN A 172 21.05 2.50 7.35
N SER A 173 20.59 2.36 6.11
CA SER A 173 19.17 2.45 5.78
C SER A 173 18.42 1.18 6.21
N LEU A 174 17.09 1.31 6.40
CA LEU A 174 16.24 0.15 6.67
C LEU A 174 16.36 -0.92 5.58
N ARG A 175 16.48 -0.53 4.29
CA ARG A 175 16.70 -1.47 3.19
C ARG A 175 17.96 -2.30 3.42
N ALA A 176 19.10 -1.66 3.67
CA ALA A 176 20.36 -2.36 3.88
C ALA A 176 20.28 -3.32 5.08
N TYR A 177 19.60 -2.90 6.16
CA TYR A 177 19.35 -3.74 7.33
C TYR A 177 18.49 -4.97 7.00
N LEU A 178 17.43 -4.81 6.21
CA LEU A 178 16.56 -5.93 5.78
C LEU A 178 17.29 -6.87 4.82
N ASP A 179 18.00 -6.34 3.82
CA ASP A 179 18.76 -7.11 2.84
C ASP A 179 19.80 -8.02 3.54
N ALA A 180 20.49 -7.50 4.58
CA ALA A 180 21.45 -8.27 5.37
C ALA A 180 20.79 -9.44 6.14
N ARG A 181 19.56 -9.26 6.62
CA ARG A 181 18.80 -10.32 7.33
C ARG A 181 18.29 -11.40 6.38
N GLU A 182 17.90 -11.02 5.17
CA GLU A 182 17.41 -11.94 4.15
C GLU A 182 18.55 -12.75 3.51
N ALA A 183 19.71 -12.12 3.26
CA ALA A 183 20.90 -12.80 2.74
C ALA A 183 21.36 -13.96 3.65
N ALA A 184 21.08 -13.88 4.95
CA ALA A 184 21.37 -14.95 5.91
C ALA A 184 20.47 -16.19 5.78
N ARG A 185 19.38 -16.12 4.99
CA ARG A 185 18.37 -17.19 4.83
C ARG A 185 18.43 -17.89 3.46
N ALA A 186 19.58 -17.83 2.78
CA ALA A 186 19.75 -18.25 1.38
C ALA A 186 19.16 -19.64 1.04
N GLU A 187 18.03 -19.63 0.32
CA GLU A 187 17.41 -20.77 -0.34
C GLU A 187 17.41 -20.56 -1.87
N PRO A 188 17.29 -21.61 -2.70
CA PRO A 188 17.21 -21.45 -4.15
C PRO A 188 15.96 -20.65 -4.53
N ALA A 189 16.18 -19.46 -5.11
CA ALA A 189 15.11 -18.53 -5.42
C ALA A 189 14.41 -18.84 -6.75
N ARG A 190 13.06 -18.76 -6.76
CA ARG A 190 12.27 -18.75 -7.99
C ARG A 190 12.57 -17.47 -8.79
N PRO A 191 12.77 -17.53 -10.13
CA PRO A 191 13.08 -16.35 -10.91
C PRO A 191 11.92 -15.35 -10.95
N VAL A 192 12.22 -14.07 -11.23
CA VAL A 192 11.20 -13.04 -11.46
C VAL A 192 10.31 -13.42 -12.66
N ILE A 193 8.99 -13.32 -12.50
CA ILE A 193 8.02 -13.52 -13.59
C ILE A 193 8.14 -12.33 -14.55
N ARG A 194 8.23 -12.60 -15.87
CA ARG A 194 8.34 -11.55 -16.90
C ARG A 194 7.07 -11.45 -17.73
N ASP A 195 6.40 -10.29 -17.72
CA ASP A 195 5.28 -9.96 -18.62
C ASP A 195 5.75 -9.00 -19.73
N GLN A 196 6.32 -9.57 -20.80
CA GLN A 196 6.82 -8.82 -21.95
C GLN A 196 5.71 -8.15 -22.79
N ALA A 197 4.44 -8.52 -22.57
CA ALA A 197 3.32 -7.88 -23.24
C ALA A 197 2.92 -6.57 -22.54
N LEU A 198 3.30 -6.39 -21.27
CA LEU A 198 2.98 -5.22 -20.47
C LEU A 198 4.18 -4.30 -20.23
N PHE A 199 5.37 -4.86 -20.10
CA PHE A 199 6.58 -4.14 -19.72
C PHE A 199 7.62 -4.15 -20.84
N GLY A 200 8.28 -3.01 -21.03
CA GLY A 200 9.39 -2.84 -21.97
C GLY A 200 10.55 -3.79 -21.67
N THR A 201 11.29 -4.15 -22.72
CA THR A 201 12.45 -5.06 -22.65
C THR A 201 13.77 -4.27 -22.73
N ALA A 202 14.88 -4.93 -22.43
CA ALA A 202 16.20 -4.31 -22.47
C ALA A 202 16.66 -3.97 -23.91
N PRO A 203 17.50 -2.93 -24.11
CA PRO A 203 18.04 -2.03 -23.09
C PRO A 203 17.00 -1.04 -22.56
N VAL A 204 17.00 -0.82 -21.24
CA VAL A 204 16.05 0.09 -20.59
C VAL A 204 16.66 1.49 -20.50
N ASN A 205 16.09 2.44 -21.24
CA ASN A 205 16.49 3.85 -21.19
C ASN A 205 15.29 4.73 -20.80
N LEU A 206 15.32 5.27 -19.59
CA LEU A 206 14.24 6.07 -19.03
C LEU A 206 14.58 7.56 -18.94
N ASP A 207 15.69 8.02 -19.55
CA ASP A 207 16.17 9.40 -19.48
C ASP A 207 15.05 10.41 -19.85
N ARG A 208 14.87 11.42 -19.00
CA ARG A 208 13.86 12.49 -19.18
C ARG A 208 14.45 13.87 -19.37
N ARG A 209 15.79 14.01 -19.34
CA ARG A 209 16.47 15.31 -19.48
C ARG A 209 16.25 15.98 -20.85
N GLY A 210 15.87 15.20 -21.86
CA GLY A 210 15.53 15.70 -23.20
C GLY A 210 14.25 16.53 -23.26
N GLY A 211 13.33 16.37 -22.31
CA GLY A 211 12.07 17.11 -22.23
C GLY A 211 11.06 16.83 -23.36
N ASP A 212 11.29 15.79 -24.16
CA ASP A 212 10.46 15.40 -25.30
C ASP A 212 9.51 14.21 -25.00
N ALA A 213 9.64 13.63 -23.80
CA ALA A 213 8.80 12.53 -23.35
C ALA A 213 7.31 12.92 -23.31
N GLN A 214 6.47 12.08 -23.92
CA GLN A 214 5.02 12.30 -24.00
C GLN A 214 4.23 11.43 -23.03
N ARG A 215 4.87 10.41 -22.44
CA ARG A 215 4.23 9.45 -21.53
C ARG A 215 4.98 9.40 -20.20
N PRO A 216 4.25 9.32 -19.07
CA PRO A 216 4.85 9.12 -17.75
C PRO A 216 5.51 7.72 -17.66
N LEU A 217 6.33 7.52 -16.65
CA LEU A 217 7.00 6.25 -16.36
C LEU A 217 6.27 5.46 -15.29
N LEU A 218 6.21 4.14 -15.48
CA LEU A 218 5.91 3.19 -14.42
C LEU A 218 7.05 2.18 -14.32
N VAL A 219 7.74 2.17 -13.18
CA VAL A 219 8.80 1.21 -12.90
C VAL A 219 8.31 0.24 -11.83
N VAL A 220 8.12 -1.02 -12.21
CA VAL A 220 7.75 -2.10 -11.29
C VAL A 220 9.01 -2.85 -10.89
N PHE A 221 9.41 -2.70 -9.64
CA PHE A 221 10.52 -3.45 -9.08
C PHE A 221 10.01 -4.73 -8.41
N GLU A 222 10.51 -5.87 -8.85
CA GLU A 222 10.22 -7.19 -8.30
C GLU A 222 11.52 -7.88 -7.88
N ARG A 223 11.43 -9.04 -7.25
CA ARG A 223 12.59 -9.83 -6.87
C ARG A 223 12.32 -11.33 -7.02
N PRO A 224 13.37 -12.15 -7.15
CA PRO A 224 13.25 -13.60 -7.06
C PRO A 224 12.57 -14.02 -5.76
N ASP A 225 11.86 -15.14 -5.80
CA ASP A 225 11.16 -15.74 -4.66
C ASP A 225 10.21 -14.78 -3.92
N CYS A 226 9.32 -14.15 -4.67
CA CYS A 226 8.40 -13.13 -4.17
C CYS A 226 6.93 -13.54 -4.40
N ASP A 227 6.30 -14.15 -3.39
CA ASP A 227 4.90 -14.58 -3.48
C ASP A 227 3.93 -13.43 -3.79
N THR A 228 4.19 -12.25 -3.25
CA THR A 228 3.36 -11.06 -3.53
C THR A 228 3.54 -10.57 -4.97
N CYS A 229 4.73 -10.75 -5.57
CA CYS A 229 4.96 -10.47 -6.98
C CYS A 229 4.17 -11.46 -7.84
N GLU A 230 4.20 -12.77 -7.52
CA GLU A 230 3.39 -13.76 -8.23
C GLU A 230 1.88 -13.48 -8.12
N ARG A 231 1.42 -13.04 -6.93
CA ARG A 231 0.04 -12.58 -6.72
C ARG A 231 -0.29 -11.41 -7.64
N LEU A 232 0.58 -10.41 -7.76
CA LEU A 232 0.37 -9.24 -8.61
C LEU A 232 0.12 -9.67 -10.07
N HIS A 233 0.96 -10.56 -10.60
CA HIS A 233 0.85 -11.09 -11.97
C HIS A 233 -0.42 -11.89 -12.23
N ARG A 234 -0.84 -12.75 -11.29
CA ARG A 234 -2.04 -13.59 -11.47
C ARG A 234 -3.36 -12.89 -11.14
N THR A 235 -3.32 -11.71 -10.51
CA THR A 235 -4.53 -10.97 -10.11
C THR A 235 -4.64 -9.63 -10.86
N VAL A 236 -4.12 -8.56 -10.28
CA VAL A 236 -4.29 -7.17 -10.74
C VAL A 236 -3.79 -6.98 -12.17
N LEU A 237 -2.65 -7.55 -12.53
CA LEU A 237 -2.08 -7.39 -13.89
C LEU A 237 -2.84 -8.20 -14.96
N THR A 238 -3.78 -9.06 -14.58
CA THR A 238 -4.67 -9.75 -15.54
C THR A 238 -5.87 -8.89 -15.94
N VAL A 239 -6.18 -7.83 -15.18
CA VAL A 239 -7.38 -7.01 -15.38
C VAL A 239 -7.22 -6.09 -16.60
N PRO A 240 -8.11 -6.15 -17.61
CA PRO A 240 -7.97 -5.37 -18.84
C PRO A 240 -7.83 -3.86 -18.63
N SER A 241 -8.62 -3.25 -17.75
CA SER A 241 -8.56 -1.79 -17.49
C SER A 241 -7.21 -1.37 -16.89
N VAL A 242 -6.65 -2.21 -16.01
CA VAL A 242 -5.33 -1.96 -15.42
C VAL A 242 -4.24 -2.06 -16.48
N ARG A 243 -4.30 -3.08 -17.34
CA ARG A 243 -3.35 -3.25 -18.45
C ARG A 243 -3.42 -2.09 -19.44
N GLU A 244 -4.63 -1.62 -19.77
CA GLU A 244 -4.85 -0.45 -20.62
C GLU A 244 -4.28 0.82 -19.97
N GLY A 245 -4.53 1.02 -18.68
CA GLY A 245 -3.95 2.12 -17.91
C GLY A 245 -2.43 2.08 -17.92
N ILE A 246 -1.81 0.92 -17.67
CA ILE A 246 -0.35 0.74 -17.73
C ILE A 246 0.19 0.98 -19.15
N GLY A 247 -0.55 0.61 -20.21
CA GLY A 247 -0.15 0.86 -21.60
C GLY A 247 -0.01 2.35 -21.98
N GLN A 248 -0.60 3.24 -21.18
CA GLN A 248 -0.44 4.70 -21.32
C GLN A 248 0.87 5.22 -20.69
N PHE A 249 1.60 4.38 -19.96
CA PHE A 249 2.93 4.66 -19.45
C PHE A 249 4.00 4.08 -20.39
N GLU A 250 5.21 4.62 -20.32
CA GLU A 250 6.40 3.84 -20.61
C GLU A 250 6.71 2.99 -19.36
N ALA A 251 6.19 1.75 -19.37
CA ALA A 251 6.24 0.85 -18.23
C ALA A 251 7.38 -0.16 -18.36
N VAL A 252 8.17 -0.36 -17.30
CA VAL A 252 9.27 -1.34 -17.26
C VAL A 252 9.25 -2.13 -15.96
N GLN A 253 9.73 -3.37 -16.03
CA GLN A 253 9.82 -4.27 -14.89
C GLN A 253 11.30 -4.58 -14.62
N LEU A 254 11.75 -4.30 -13.40
CA LEU A 254 13.14 -4.48 -12.99
C LEU A 254 13.23 -5.51 -11.86
N ASP A 255 14.25 -6.37 -11.93
CA ASP A 255 14.62 -7.23 -10.80
C ASP A 255 15.49 -6.40 -9.84
N MET A 256 14.97 -6.00 -8.68
CA MET A 256 15.69 -5.18 -7.70
C MET A 256 16.85 -5.90 -7.00
N SER A 257 17.08 -7.18 -7.32
CA SER A 257 18.25 -7.93 -6.91
C SER A 257 19.31 -8.00 -8.02
N ASP A 258 19.04 -7.58 -9.25
CA ASP A 258 19.98 -7.66 -10.36
C ASP A 258 21.07 -6.57 -10.26
N ALA A 259 22.34 -6.99 -10.11
CA ALA A 259 23.50 -6.11 -10.04
C ALA A 259 24.23 -5.94 -11.39
N ASP A 260 23.86 -6.73 -12.41
CA ASP A 260 24.59 -6.85 -13.67
C ASP A 260 23.89 -6.09 -14.80
N ALA A 261 22.57 -6.11 -14.84
CA ALA A 261 21.80 -5.30 -15.78
C ALA A 261 22.11 -3.82 -15.64
N ARG A 262 21.89 -3.06 -16.71
CA ARG A 262 22.11 -1.61 -16.75
C ARG A 262 20.86 -0.91 -17.23
N VAL A 263 20.46 0.10 -16.48
CA VAL A 263 19.29 0.94 -16.73
C VAL A 263 19.75 2.39 -16.74
N ILE A 264 19.32 3.16 -17.74
CA ILE A 264 19.46 4.62 -17.69
C ILE A 264 18.23 5.16 -16.94
N THR A 265 18.46 5.78 -15.79
CA THR A 265 17.42 6.32 -14.91
C THR A 265 16.83 7.63 -15.46
N PRO A 266 15.71 8.14 -14.91
CA PRO A 266 15.08 9.38 -15.39
C PRO A 266 16.00 10.61 -15.41
N ASP A 267 16.93 10.71 -14.46
CA ASP A 267 17.98 11.73 -14.39
C ASP A 267 19.20 11.43 -15.27
N GLY A 268 19.17 10.35 -16.05
CA GLY A 268 20.19 9.97 -17.02
C GLY A 268 21.42 9.27 -16.46
N GLU A 269 21.42 8.88 -15.18
CA GLU A 269 22.46 8.04 -14.60
C GLU A 269 22.34 6.60 -15.10
N THR A 270 23.47 5.89 -15.22
CA THR A 270 23.46 4.46 -15.53
C THR A 270 23.70 3.66 -14.26
N LEU A 271 22.67 2.95 -13.79
CA LEU A 271 22.71 2.15 -12.56
C LEU A 271 22.31 0.70 -12.85
N SER A 272 22.66 -0.21 -11.93
CA SER A 272 22.00 -1.51 -11.88
C SER A 272 20.59 -1.38 -11.28
N PRO A 273 19.65 -2.26 -11.63
CA PRO A 273 18.36 -2.35 -10.93
C PRO A 273 18.48 -2.41 -9.40
N ARG A 274 19.47 -3.16 -8.89
CA ARG A 274 19.77 -3.26 -7.45
C ARG A 274 20.19 -1.92 -6.85
N ASP A 275 21.15 -1.24 -7.46
CA ASP A 275 21.65 0.04 -6.96
C ASP A 275 20.59 1.13 -7.06
N TRP A 276 19.77 1.11 -8.12
CA TRP A 276 18.69 2.07 -8.25
C TRP A 276 17.58 1.85 -7.21
N ALA A 277 17.18 0.59 -6.97
CA ALA A 277 16.24 0.27 -5.90
C ALA A 277 16.78 0.65 -4.51
N ALA A 278 18.10 0.51 -4.30
CA ALA A 278 18.77 0.96 -3.09
C ALA A 278 18.81 2.48 -2.95
N ARG A 279 19.11 3.22 -4.04
CA ARG A 279 19.08 4.69 -4.08
C ARG A 279 17.68 5.24 -3.78
N LEU A 280 16.65 4.56 -4.28
CA LEU A 280 15.26 4.87 -3.97
C LEU A 280 14.87 4.47 -2.54
N GLY A 281 15.66 3.61 -1.87
CA GLY A 281 15.34 3.11 -0.53
C GLY A 281 14.12 2.19 -0.49
N LEU A 282 13.85 1.46 -1.58
CA LEU A 282 12.72 0.52 -1.62
C LEU A 282 12.95 -0.61 -0.61
N THR A 283 11.91 -1.02 0.11
CA THR A 283 12.01 -2.02 1.18
C THR A 283 11.00 -3.16 1.00
N HIS A 284 10.28 -3.17 -0.13
CA HIS A 284 9.27 -4.16 -0.46
C HIS A 284 9.31 -4.54 -1.94
N ALA A 285 8.82 -5.73 -2.25
CA ALA A 285 8.54 -6.17 -3.61
C ALA A 285 7.15 -6.85 -3.65
N PRO A 286 6.31 -6.57 -4.67
CA PRO A 286 6.55 -5.64 -5.76
C PRO A 286 6.46 -4.18 -5.28
N ALA A 287 7.34 -3.32 -5.80
CA ALA A 287 7.27 -1.88 -5.61
C ALA A 287 6.93 -1.19 -6.93
N LEU A 288 5.95 -0.29 -6.94
CA LEU A 288 5.53 0.45 -8.13
C LEU A 288 5.94 1.90 -7.95
N VAL A 289 6.81 2.42 -8.80
CA VAL A 289 7.29 3.81 -8.75
C VAL A 289 6.84 4.52 -10.02
N PHE A 290 6.18 5.65 -9.86
CA PHE A 290 5.62 6.43 -10.95
C PHE A 290 6.36 7.76 -11.08
N PHE A 291 6.79 8.09 -12.29
CA PHE A 291 7.38 9.38 -12.60
C PHE A 291 6.55 10.11 -13.65
N ASP A 292 6.53 11.43 -13.61
CA ASP A 292 5.93 12.24 -14.64
C ASP A 292 6.78 12.26 -15.93
N VAL A 293 6.40 13.12 -16.88
CA VAL A 293 7.12 13.23 -18.16
C VAL A 293 8.45 13.97 -18.03
N GLN A 294 8.67 14.71 -16.94
CA GLN A 294 9.92 15.40 -16.61
C GLN A 294 10.90 14.48 -15.86
N GLY A 295 10.42 13.33 -15.36
CA GLY A 295 11.21 12.38 -14.60
C GLY A 295 11.17 12.62 -13.10
N ASP A 296 10.29 13.51 -12.61
CA ASP A 296 10.05 13.71 -11.20
C ASP A 296 9.15 12.58 -10.67
N GLU A 297 9.50 12.05 -9.51
CA GLU A 297 8.70 11.01 -8.88
C GLU A 297 7.39 11.59 -8.34
N VAL A 298 6.27 11.07 -8.85
CA VAL A 298 4.93 11.53 -8.47
C VAL A 298 4.40 10.77 -7.27
N LEU A 299 4.50 9.45 -7.30
CA LEU A 299 4.12 8.58 -6.20
C LEU A 299 4.83 7.24 -6.30
N ARG A 300 4.86 6.53 -5.18
CA ARG A 300 5.29 5.14 -5.13
C ARG A 300 4.40 4.30 -4.25
N THR A 301 4.48 3.00 -4.47
CA THR A 301 3.98 1.98 -3.57
C THR A 301 5.15 1.08 -3.20
N ASP A 302 5.61 1.17 -1.96
CA ASP A 302 6.69 0.34 -1.38
C ASP A 302 6.15 -0.49 -0.19
N THR A 303 4.96 -1.07 -0.39
CA THR A 303 4.14 -1.68 0.66
C THR A 303 3.27 -2.78 0.08
N ASP A 304 2.79 -3.68 0.94
CA ASP A 304 1.86 -4.71 0.48
C ASP A 304 0.48 -4.11 0.20
N LEU A 305 0.09 -4.08 -1.08
CA LEU A 305 -1.22 -3.66 -1.55
C LEU A 305 -2.21 -4.81 -1.71
N LEU A 306 -1.72 -6.05 -1.74
CA LEU A 306 -2.50 -7.22 -2.12
C LEU A 306 -3.07 -7.93 -0.90
N VAL A 307 -3.52 -7.13 0.08
CA VAL A 307 -4.17 -7.58 1.31
C VAL A 307 -5.59 -7.04 1.42
N ASP A 308 -6.47 -7.75 2.11
CA ASP A 308 -7.81 -7.28 2.43
C ASP A 308 -7.80 -6.28 3.61
N ALA A 309 -8.99 -5.84 4.05
CA ALA A 309 -9.11 -4.93 5.18
C ALA A 309 -8.70 -5.58 6.53
N HIS A 310 -8.48 -6.88 6.54
CA HIS A 310 -8.03 -7.69 7.67
C HIS A 310 -6.60 -8.18 7.47
N GLY A 311 -5.81 -7.55 6.59
CA GLY A 311 -4.39 -7.85 6.41
C GLY A 311 -4.10 -9.23 5.83
N ARG A 312 -5.11 -9.94 5.31
CA ARG A 312 -4.94 -11.27 4.72
C ARG A 312 -4.56 -11.12 3.25
N PRO A 313 -3.61 -11.91 2.73
CA PRO A 313 -3.30 -11.92 1.31
C PRO A 313 -4.54 -12.22 0.47
N VAL A 314 -4.66 -11.50 -0.65
CA VAL A 314 -5.77 -11.66 -1.60
C VAL A 314 -5.23 -12.35 -2.85
N ASP A 315 -5.60 -13.62 -3.00
CA ASP A 315 -5.10 -14.49 -4.07
C ASP A 315 -5.94 -14.47 -5.36
N GLU A 316 -7.08 -13.76 -5.34
CA GLU A 316 -8.02 -13.62 -6.45
C GLU A 316 -8.17 -12.16 -6.90
N VAL A 317 -8.71 -11.94 -8.11
CA VAL A 317 -9.01 -10.59 -8.59
C VAL A 317 -10.03 -9.92 -7.66
N ASN A 318 -9.64 -8.82 -7.04
CA ASN A 318 -10.47 -8.12 -6.07
C ASN A 318 -10.79 -6.69 -6.54
N PRO A 319 -12.08 -6.31 -6.69
CA PRO A 319 -12.47 -5.00 -7.20
C PRO A 319 -11.90 -3.81 -6.43
N ARG A 320 -11.76 -3.92 -5.09
CA ARG A 320 -11.20 -2.85 -4.25
C ARG A 320 -9.72 -2.62 -4.56
N ILE A 321 -8.95 -3.70 -4.65
CA ILE A 321 -7.51 -3.65 -4.95
C ILE A 321 -7.31 -3.14 -6.38
N THR A 322 -8.05 -3.69 -7.33
CA THR A 322 -8.03 -3.25 -8.73
C THR A 322 -8.34 -1.76 -8.85
N ALA A 323 -9.42 -1.27 -8.21
CA ALA A 323 -9.76 0.15 -8.21
C ALA A 323 -8.69 1.01 -7.51
N ASN A 324 -8.01 0.47 -6.51
CA ASN A 324 -6.94 1.18 -5.80
C ASN A 324 -5.67 1.31 -6.65
N VAL A 325 -5.36 0.33 -7.50
CA VAL A 325 -4.27 0.37 -8.48
C VAL A 325 -4.64 1.27 -9.66
N GLN A 326 -5.86 1.12 -10.19
CA GLN A 326 -6.40 2.00 -11.24
C GLN A 326 -6.33 3.48 -10.83
N ALA A 327 -6.79 3.82 -9.63
CA ALA A 327 -6.75 5.19 -9.15
C ALA A 327 -5.33 5.79 -9.09
N ARG A 328 -4.28 4.96 -8.90
CA ARG A 328 -2.88 5.45 -8.95
C ARG A 328 -2.44 5.72 -10.38
N LEU A 329 -2.82 4.86 -11.32
CA LEU A 329 -2.58 5.09 -12.74
C LEU A 329 -3.24 6.41 -13.17
N ASP A 330 -4.54 6.54 -12.88
CA ASP A 330 -5.34 7.73 -13.20
C ASP A 330 -4.76 8.99 -12.57
N TYR A 331 -4.29 8.93 -11.32
CA TYR A 331 -3.71 10.09 -10.63
C TYR A 331 -2.50 10.67 -11.35
N VAL A 332 -1.66 9.82 -11.96
CA VAL A 332 -0.50 10.26 -12.72
C VAL A 332 -0.89 10.68 -14.14
N LEU A 333 -1.74 9.88 -14.80
CA LEU A 333 -2.19 10.15 -16.18
C LEU A 333 -2.98 11.46 -16.28
N GLU A 334 -3.78 11.77 -15.27
CA GLU A 334 -4.57 13.00 -15.20
C GLU A 334 -3.81 14.17 -14.55
N GLN A 335 -2.54 13.97 -14.19
CA GLN A 335 -1.72 14.97 -13.49
C GLN A 335 -2.36 15.50 -12.19
N GLY A 336 -3.12 14.64 -11.50
CA GLY A 336 -3.88 15.04 -10.30
C GLY A 336 -3.01 15.57 -9.16
N TYR A 337 -1.73 15.22 -9.15
CA TYR A 337 -0.73 15.69 -8.18
C TYR A 337 -0.41 17.19 -8.30
N LEU A 338 -0.66 17.81 -9.45
CA LEU A 338 -0.45 19.25 -9.64
C LEU A 338 -1.51 20.09 -8.91
N GLU A 339 -2.75 19.61 -8.88
CA GLU A 339 -3.88 20.31 -8.23
C GLU A 339 -4.07 19.87 -6.78
N GLN A 340 -3.88 18.58 -6.52
CA GLN A 340 -4.09 17.97 -5.21
C GLN A 340 -2.95 16.97 -4.92
N PRO A 341 -1.85 17.43 -4.28
CA PRO A 341 -0.71 16.57 -3.94
C PRO A 341 -1.05 15.43 -2.98
N GLN A 342 -2.17 15.51 -2.25
CA GLN A 342 -2.61 14.44 -1.36
C GLN A 342 -3.52 13.47 -2.12
N PHE A 343 -3.01 12.27 -2.38
CA PHE A 343 -3.69 11.24 -3.19
C PHE A 343 -5.09 10.83 -2.68
N GLN A 344 -5.27 10.63 -1.37
CA GLN A 344 -6.59 10.33 -0.79
C GLN A 344 -7.58 11.48 -0.95
N ARG A 345 -7.13 12.74 -0.90
CA ARG A 345 -7.99 13.92 -1.11
C ARG A 345 -8.43 13.99 -2.56
N TRP A 346 -7.50 13.73 -3.48
CA TRP A 346 -7.79 13.64 -4.90
C TRP A 346 -8.81 12.54 -5.19
N ARG A 347 -8.63 11.34 -4.61
CA ARG A 347 -9.60 10.24 -4.72
C ARG A 347 -10.97 10.59 -4.14
N ALA A 348 -10.99 11.24 -2.98
CA ALA A 348 -12.23 11.64 -2.32
C ALA A 348 -12.99 12.70 -3.12
N ALA A 349 -12.29 13.66 -3.75
CA ALA A 349 -12.90 14.66 -4.63
C ALA A 349 -13.55 13.99 -5.84
N ARG A 350 -12.83 13.11 -6.55
CA ARG A 350 -13.39 12.37 -7.71
C ARG A 350 -14.59 11.51 -7.37
N ALA A 351 -14.58 10.88 -6.20
CA ALA A 351 -15.72 10.09 -5.74
C ALA A 351 -16.98 10.95 -5.52
N ARG A 352 -16.82 12.23 -5.14
CA ARG A 352 -17.94 13.18 -5.01
C ARG A 352 -18.40 13.65 -6.39
N ASP A 353 -17.47 14.02 -7.26
CA ASP A 353 -17.77 14.49 -8.62
C ASP A 353 -18.50 13.42 -9.43
N GLY A 354 -18.05 12.17 -9.35
CA GLY A 354 -18.69 11.02 -10.00
C GLY A 354 -20.05 10.64 -9.41
N ALA A 355 -20.32 11.05 -8.16
CA ALA A 355 -21.63 10.91 -7.53
C ALA A 355 -22.58 12.09 -7.82
N GLY A 356 -22.11 13.13 -8.52
CA GLY A 356 -22.88 14.34 -8.82
C GLY A 356 -23.22 15.18 -7.59
N LEU A 357 -22.35 15.16 -6.56
CA LEU A 357 -22.52 15.85 -5.27
C LEU A 357 -21.74 17.16 -5.18
#